data_AF-A0AAD1S641-F1
#
_entry.id   AF-A0AAD1S641-F1
#
_cell.length_a   1.000
_cell.length_b   1.000
_cell.length_c   1.000
_cell.angle_alpha   90.00
_cell.angle_beta   90.00
_cell.angle_gamma   90.00
#
_symmetry.space_group_name_H-M   'P 1'
#
loop_
_entity.id
_entity.type
_entity.pdbx_description
1 polymer ?
#
loop_
_entity_poly.entity_id
_entity_poly.type
_entity_poly.pdbx_seq_one_letter_code
_entity_poly.pdbx_strand_id
1 'polypeptide(L)'
;MDPKKLSGAQSQKRRVLKDLEDQKSAGVIKKYFGTPTPSGLQTTEEKDEESCSSQSDVHLKLSEPSTSKTSLEEDSNTPSGSVAFDETISTCENSAFTDPALWPKLISKNIDSILDVGPVQDVDFKKDAYNRHFSSAFYKRKLDSGEEQTRRWFVYSSSANKVFCFSCKLFDKNPKTSLALGGSDDWTHMSNILQSHETSSGHFTAQQMWTETQLRWKSKHAIDQNYQYLMSRERRHWRSVMERLLHIVQFLAEALQIDFLQPIMDIF
;
A
#
# COMPACT_ATOMS: atom_id res chain seq x y z
N MET A 1 -1.89 -16.07 -41.86
CA MET A 1 -2.78 -17.24 -41.75
C MET A 1 -3.85 -16.90 -40.74
N ASP A 2 -4.85 -16.17 -41.19
CA ASP A 2 -5.84 -15.54 -40.31
C ASP A 2 -6.91 -16.55 -39.89
N PRO A 3 -7.39 -16.50 -38.63
CA PRO A 3 -8.38 -17.44 -38.14
C PRO A 3 -9.69 -17.30 -38.93
N LYS A 4 -10.06 -18.36 -39.64
CA LYS A 4 -11.21 -18.41 -40.55
C LYS A 4 -12.50 -18.10 -39.78
N LYS A 5 -13.13 -16.94 -40.07
CA LYS A 5 -14.34 -16.48 -39.39
C LYS A 5 -15.45 -17.54 -39.53
N LEU A 6 -16.01 -17.96 -38.38
CA LEU A 6 -17.11 -18.93 -38.32
C LEU A 6 -18.38 -18.36 -38.97
N SER A 7 -19.16 -19.23 -39.62
CA SER A 7 -20.48 -18.86 -40.12
C SER A 7 -21.43 -18.49 -38.98
N GLY A 8 -22.43 -17.64 -39.23
CA GLY A 8 -23.41 -17.20 -38.23
C GLY A 8 -24.09 -18.38 -37.51
N ALA A 9 -24.47 -19.42 -38.25
CA ALA A 9 -25.07 -20.64 -37.70
C ALA A 9 -24.09 -21.45 -36.81
N GLN A 10 -22.80 -21.48 -37.14
CA GLN A 10 -21.77 -22.08 -36.28
C GLN A 10 -21.56 -21.26 -35.00
N SER A 11 -21.63 -19.93 -35.09
CA SER A 11 -21.53 -19.03 -33.94
C SER A 11 -22.73 -19.17 -33.00
N GLN A 12 -23.95 -19.29 -33.54
CA GLN A 12 -25.16 -19.60 -32.77
C GLN A 12 -25.05 -20.97 -32.09
N LYS A 13 -24.68 -22.04 -32.82
CA LYS A 13 -24.50 -23.38 -32.25
C LYS A 13 -23.44 -23.41 -31.14
N ARG A 14 -22.37 -22.62 -31.26
CA ARG A 14 -21.34 -22.48 -30.22
C ARG A 14 -21.83 -21.74 -28.96
N ARG A 15 -22.75 -20.76 -29.08
CA ARG A 15 -23.40 -20.13 -27.93
C ARG A 15 -24.25 -21.13 -27.17
N VAL A 16 -25.21 -21.77 -27.84
CA VAL A 16 -26.12 -22.77 -27.23
C VAL A 16 -25.35 -23.90 -26.52
N LEU A 17 -24.24 -24.39 -27.10
CA LEU A 17 -23.38 -25.38 -26.46
C LEU A 17 -22.68 -24.85 -25.19
N LYS A 18 -22.24 -23.59 -25.17
CA LYS A 18 -21.66 -22.98 -23.97
C LYS A 18 -22.74 -22.76 -22.90
N ASP A 19 -23.90 -22.25 -23.29
CA ASP A 19 -25.00 -21.95 -22.36
C ASP A 19 -25.49 -23.24 -21.65
N LEU A 20 -25.46 -24.39 -22.35
CA LEU A 20 -25.70 -25.72 -21.76
C LEU A 20 -24.58 -26.18 -20.80
N GLU A 21 -23.32 -25.89 -21.07
CA GLU A 21 -22.19 -26.25 -20.18
C GLU A 21 -22.16 -25.37 -18.92
N ASP A 22 -22.47 -24.08 -19.08
CA ASP A 22 -22.67 -23.13 -17.98
C ASP A 22 -23.89 -23.53 -17.12
N GLN A 23 -24.96 -24.11 -17.71
CA GLN A 23 -26.09 -24.68 -16.97
C GLN A 23 -25.73 -25.97 -16.21
N LYS A 24 -24.97 -26.90 -16.78
CA LYS A 24 -24.52 -28.13 -16.07
C LYS A 24 -23.63 -27.82 -14.86
N SER A 25 -22.83 -26.77 -14.96
CA SER A 25 -21.91 -26.34 -13.89
C SER A 25 -22.56 -25.39 -12.87
N ALA A 26 -23.75 -24.86 -13.16
CA ALA A 26 -24.52 -24.03 -12.25
C ALA A 26 -24.84 -24.79 -10.95
N GLY A 27 -24.43 -24.23 -9.82
CA GLY A 27 -24.63 -24.83 -8.49
C GLY A 27 -23.52 -25.75 -8.01
N VAL A 28 -22.64 -26.27 -8.87
CA VAL A 28 -21.49 -27.11 -8.45
C VAL A 28 -20.61 -26.38 -7.44
N ILE A 29 -20.38 -25.08 -7.65
CA ILE A 29 -19.65 -24.18 -6.73
C ILE A 29 -20.26 -24.17 -5.31
N LYS A 30 -21.59 -24.30 -5.16
CA LYS A 30 -22.24 -24.29 -3.82
C LYS A 30 -21.80 -25.47 -2.94
N LYS A 31 -21.33 -26.58 -3.53
CA LYS A 31 -20.79 -27.73 -2.79
C LYS A 31 -19.48 -27.41 -2.04
N TYR A 32 -18.75 -26.37 -2.46
CA TYR A 32 -17.42 -26.02 -1.93
C TYR A 32 -17.42 -24.84 -0.95
N PHE A 33 -18.56 -24.13 -0.82
CA PHE A 33 -18.71 -22.95 0.06
C PHE A 33 -19.81 -23.15 1.12
N GLY A 34 -20.01 -24.40 1.57
CA GLY A 34 -20.88 -24.70 2.70
C GLY A 34 -20.27 -24.17 4.01
N THR A 35 -20.93 -23.19 4.63
CA THR A 35 -20.50 -22.61 5.91
C THR A 35 -20.76 -23.57 7.07
N PRO A 36 -19.77 -23.88 7.93
CA PRO A 36 -20.03 -24.65 9.15
C PRO A 36 -20.78 -23.79 10.17
N THR A 37 -22.07 -24.09 10.38
CA THR A 37 -22.87 -23.47 11.44
C THR A 37 -22.43 -23.97 12.82
N PRO A 38 -22.11 -23.10 13.79
CA PRO A 38 -21.69 -23.51 15.13
C PRO A 38 -22.86 -23.75 16.08
N SER A 39 -22.55 -24.41 17.21
CA SER A 39 -23.44 -24.81 18.32
C SER A 39 -24.20 -26.12 18.08
N GLY A 40 -24.03 -27.07 19.01
CA GLY A 40 -24.69 -28.37 18.97
C GLY A 40 -25.66 -28.59 20.12
N LEU A 41 -26.55 -29.56 19.94
CA LEU A 41 -27.27 -30.25 21.00
C LEU A 41 -27.40 -31.73 20.59
N GLN A 42 -27.45 -32.65 21.55
CA GLN A 42 -27.52 -34.09 21.27
C GLN A 42 -28.95 -34.54 20.93
N THR A 43 -29.08 -35.48 19.99
CA THR A 43 -30.00 -36.62 20.07
C THR A 43 -29.45 -37.73 19.16
N THR A 44 -29.56 -38.98 19.62
CA THR A 44 -29.11 -40.18 18.92
C THR A 44 -30.22 -40.78 18.06
N GLU A 45 -29.88 -41.34 16.89
CA GLU A 45 -30.44 -42.61 16.42
C GLU A 45 -29.53 -43.25 15.37
N GLU A 46 -29.83 -44.49 14.98
CA GLU A 46 -28.82 -45.51 14.65
C GLU A 46 -28.91 -46.06 13.21
N LYS A 47 -27.79 -46.66 12.74
CA LYS A 47 -27.67 -47.66 11.65
C LYS A 47 -27.87 -47.23 10.18
N ASP A 48 -27.23 -47.86 9.17
CA ASP A 48 -26.03 -48.73 9.17
C ASP A 48 -25.39 -48.83 7.75
N GLU A 49 -24.11 -49.24 7.71
CA GLU A 49 -23.35 -49.89 6.60
C GLU A 49 -23.17 -49.11 5.25
N GLU A 50 -22.15 -49.35 4.41
CA GLU A 50 -21.17 -50.45 4.33
C GLU A 50 -19.74 -49.97 3.89
N SER A 51 -18.77 -50.90 3.99
CA SER A 51 -17.33 -50.96 3.62
C SER A 51 -16.82 -50.20 2.35
N CYS A 52 -15.51 -50.02 2.06
CA CYS A 52 -14.29 -50.74 2.51
C CYS A 52 -12.97 -49.92 2.37
N SER A 53 -11.90 -50.45 2.99
CA SER A 53 -10.43 -50.24 2.86
C SER A 53 -9.86 -49.64 1.54
N SER A 54 -8.68 -49.01 1.51
CA SER A 54 -7.42 -49.47 2.15
C SER A 54 -6.45 -48.39 2.67
N GLN A 55 -5.67 -48.83 3.67
CA GLN A 55 -4.42 -48.24 4.21
C GLN A 55 -3.25 -48.40 3.18
N SER A 56 -2.09 -47.74 3.28
CA SER A 56 -1.17 -47.65 4.43
C SER A 56 -0.22 -46.44 4.45
N ASP A 57 0.19 -46.07 5.67
CA ASP A 57 1.58 -45.97 6.20
C ASP A 57 2.78 -46.02 5.22
N VAL A 58 3.92 -45.35 5.48
CA VAL A 58 4.74 -45.46 6.72
C VAL A 58 5.40 -44.15 7.23
N HIS A 59 5.72 -44.15 8.53
CA HIS A 59 6.34 -43.14 9.41
C HIS A 59 7.89 -43.19 9.43
N LEU A 60 8.62 -42.04 9.62
CA LEU A 60 9.71 -41.85 10.64
C LEU A 60 10.62 -40.58 10.51
N LYS A 61 10.72 -39.84 11.63
CA LYS A 61 11.86 -39.11 12.28
C LYS A 61 13.05 -38.44 11.52
N LEU A 62 13.11 -37.09 11.64
CA LEU A 62 14.01 -36.29 12.53
C LEU A 62 15.57 -36.43 12.47
N SER A 63 16.29 -35.33 12.17
CA SER A 63 17.53 -34.88 12.90
C SER A 63 18.08 -33.48 12.46
N GLU A 64 18.62 -32.74 13.44
CA GLU A 64 19.60 -31.61 13.36
C GLU A 64 20.90 -32.06 14.12
N PRO A 65 22.02 -31.29 14.28
CA PRO A 65 22.40 -29.91 13.88
C PRO A 65 23.67 -29.93 12.95
N SER A 66 24.77 -29.14 12.99
CA SER A 66 25.36 -28.05 13.83
C SER A 66 26.47 -27.32 13.02
N THR A 67 26.65 -25.98 13.05
CA THR A 67 27.17 -25.03 14.08
C THR A 67 28.70 -24.80 14.08
N SER A 68 29.17 -23.66 13.53
CA SER A 68 30.34 -22.84 13.93
C SER A 68 30.24 -21.48 13.18
N LYS A 69 30.34 -20.25 13.75
CA LYS A 69 31.37 -19.57 14.59
C LYS A 69 32.66 -19.28 13.78
N THR A 70 33.25 -18.07 13.74
CA THR A 70 33.53 -17.10 14.83
C THR A 70 33.75 -15.63 14.34
N SER A 71 33.10 -14.67 15.04
CA SER A 71 33.51 -13.35 15.62
C SER A 71 34.54 -12.39 14.97
N LEU A 72 34.25 -11.07 14.83
CA LEU A 72 34.45 -9.86 15.72
C LEU A 72 35.81 -9.13 15.46
N GLU A 73 36.08 -7.87 15.83
CA GLU A 73 35.49 -6.84 16.73
C GLU A 73 35.42 -5.45 15.97
N GLU A 74 34.54 -4.48 16.27
CA GLU A 74 34.62 -3.31 17.21
C GLU A 74 35.81 -2.33 16.97
N ASP A 75 35.77 -1.01 17.26
CA ASP A 75 35.10 -0.25 18.34
C ASP A 75 34.66 1.20 17.91
N SER A 76 34.45 2.11 18.85
CA SER A 76 33.45 3.20 18.86
C SER A 76 34.03 4.61 19.14
N ASN A 77 33.23 5.67 18.95
CA ASN A 77 32.84 6.62 20.03
C ASN A 77 31.94 7.80 19.58
N THR A 78 31.33 8.49 20.55
CA THR A 78 30.47 9.68 20.37
C THR A 78 30.77 10.72 21.45
N PRO A 79 30.73 12.03 21.16
CA PRO A 79 30.51 13.06 22.18
C PRO A 79 29.19 13.83 21.98
N SER A 80 28.59 14.29 23.08
CA SER A 80 27.36 15.09 23.09
C SER A 80 27.65 16.60 23.02
N GLY A 81 26.72 17.39 22.47
CA GLY A 81 26.77 18.84 22.43
C GLY A 81 25.40 19.44 22.11
N SER A 82 24.93 20.38 22.92
CA SER A 82 23.60 20.97 22.80
C SER A 82 23.53 22.08 21.74
N VAL A 83 22.49 22.03 20.91
CA VAL A 83 22.06 23.13 20.03
C VAL A 83 20.53 23.26 20.12
N ALA A 84 20.02 24.48 19.92
CA ALA A 84 18.62 24.81 20.15
C ALA A 84 17.69 24.23 19.08
N PHE A 85 16.43 24.01 19.45
CA PHE A 85 15.35 23.66 18.55
C PHE A 85 14.87 24.93 17.82
N ASP A 86 15.39 25.17 16.62
CA ASP A 86 14.96 26.26 15.75
C ASP A 86 13.88 25.77 14.77
N GLU A 87 12.70 26.40 14.82
CA GLU A 87 11.47 25.90 14.18
C GLU A 87 11.33 26.40 12.72
N THR A 88 12.36 26.14 11.90
CA THR A 88 12.49 26.70 10.54
C THR A 88 12.57 25.65 9.42
N ILE A 89 12.02 24.44 9.63
CA ILE A 89 11.95 23.37 8.62
C ILE A 89 10.50 22.97 8.31
N SER A 90 9.89 23.60 7.28
CA SER A 90 9.03 22.91 6.30
C SER A 90 8.60 23.84 5.16
N THR A 91 9.25 23.73 4.00
CA THR A 91 8.69 24.20 2.71
C THR A 91 9.42 23.60 1.51
N CYS A 92 10.75 23.46 1.61
CA CYS A 92 11.58 22.86 0.57
C CYS A 92 11.39 21.34 0.43
N GLU A 93 11.36 20.58 1.53
CA GLU A 93 11.36 19.11 1.48
C GLU A 93 10.09 18.51 0.88
N ASN A 94 8.91 19.07 1.18
CA ASN A 94 7.63 18.59 0.65
C ASN A 94 7.60 18.56 -0.89
N SER A 95 8.28 19.50 -1.54
CA SER A 95 8.31 19.61 -3.01
C SER A 95 8.90 18.38 -3.71
N ALA A 96 9.85 17.70 -3.06
CA ALA A 96 10.53 16.53 -3.60
C ALA A 96 9.62 15.28 -3.66
N PHE A 97 8.59 15.22 -2.81
CA PHE A 97 7.61 14.13 -2.82
C PHE A 97 6.42 14.43 -3.74
N THR A 98 6.01 15.70 -3.87
CA THR A 98 4.91 16.12 -4.77
C THR A 98 5.26 16.07 -6.26
N ASP A 99 6.50 16.38 -6.65
CA ASP A 99 6.87 16.56 -8.07
C ASP A 99 7.45 15.28 -8.71
N PRO A 100 6.75 14.63 -9.66
CA PRO A 100 7.21 13.37 -10.26
C PRO A 100 8.48 13.47 -11.13
N ALA A 101 8.93 14.69 -11.45
CA ALA A 101 10.21 14.90 -12.15
C ALA A 101 11.42 14.81 -11.21
N LEU A 102 11.23 15.07 -9.90
CA LEU A 102 12.30 15.03 -8.90
C LEU A 102 12.53 13.62 -8.33
N TRP A 103 11.61 12.69 -8.57
CA TRP A 103 11.69 11.33 -8.02
C TRP A 103 12.88 10.52 -8.61
N PRO A 104 13.63 9.78 -7.77
CA PRO A 104 14.74 8.94 -8.23
C PRO A 104 14.24 7.76 -9.08
N LYS A 105 15.13 7.20 -9.92
CA LYS A 105 14.81 6.03 -10.77
C LYS A 105 14.42 4.77 -9.98
N LEU A 106 14.84 4.68 -8.71
CA LEU A 106 14.46 3.64 -7.76
C LEU A 106 13.80 4.32 -6.56
N ILE A 107 12.47 4.33 -6.56
CA ILE A 107 11.65 5.10 -5.62
C ILE A 107 11.52 4.39 -4.25
N SER A 108 11.94 3.11 -4.16
CA SER A 108 11.59 2.16 -3.10
C SER A 108 11.79 2.58 -1.64
N LYS A 109 12.69 3.52 -1.33
CA LYS A 109 12.87 4.04 0.04
C LYS A 109 11.84 5.13 0.44
N ASN A 110 11.23 5.78 -0.56
CA ASN A 110 10.41 6.99 -0.38
C ASN A 110 8.97 6.80 -0.95
N ILE A 111 8.60 5.58 -1.35
CA ILE A 111 7.24 5.27 -1.88
C ILE A 111 6.17 5.66 -0.86
N ASP A 112 6.39 5.35 0.42
CA ASP A 112 5.45 5.57 1.51
C ASP A 112 5.06 7.06 1.63
N SER A 113 6.03 7.97 1.67
CA SER A 113 5.80 9.43 1.68
C SER A 113 5.07 9.94 0.42
N ILE A 114 5.32 9.32 -0.74
CA ILE A 114 4.63 9.65 -2.00
C ILE A 114 3.19 9.12 -2.00
N LEU A 115 2.90 8.02 -1.30
CA LEU A 115 1.56 7.45 -1.15
C LEU A 115 0.69 8.21 -0.15
N ASP A 116 1.28 8.76 0.91
CA ASP A 116 0.59 9.64 1.87
C ASP A 116 0.13 10.95 1.22
N VAL A 117 1.02 11.62 0.48
CA VAL A 117 0.71 12.88 -0.23
C VAL A 117 -0.17 12.62 -1.46
N GLY A 118 0.17 11.61 -2.26
CA GLY A 118 -0.54 11.26 -3.49
C GLY A 118 -0.36 12.27 -4.64
N PRO A 119 -1.12 12.09 -5.74
CA PRO A 119 -1.05 12.99 -6.90
C PRO A 119 -1.74 14.33 -6.62
N VAL A 120 -0.97 15.41 -6.70
CA VAL A 120 -1.47 16.80 -6.65
C VAL A 120 -1.65 17.32 -8.08
N GLN A 121 -2.70 18.12 -8.31
CA GLN A 121 -2.93 18.82 -9.57
C GLN A 121 -2.64 20.31 -9.37
N ASP A 122 -1.55 20.77 -9.98
CA ASP A 122 -1.10 22.16 -10.00
C ASP A 122 -2.09 23.05 -10.78
N VAL A 123 -1.99 24.36 -10.60
CA VAL A 123 -2.75 25.38 -11.34
C VAL A 123 -1.85 26.38 -12.07
N ASP A 124 -0.57 26.50 -11.68
CA ASP A 124 0.35 27.52 -12.19
C ASP A 124 1.26 26.96 -13.30
N PHE A 125 0.77 27.00 -14.54
CA PHE A 125 1.44 26.37 -15.68
C PHE A 125 2.46 27.30 -16.35
N LYS A 126 3.73 26.88 -16.35
CA LYS A 126 4.82 27.61 -17.01
C LYS A 126 4.72 27.51 -18.53
N LYS A 127 5.10 28.60 -19.20
CA LYS A 127 5.13 28.65 -20.67
C LYS A 127 6.40 28.04 -21.26
N ASP A 128 6.27 27.47 -22.45
CA ASP A 128 7.39 27.04 -23.27
C ASP A 128 7.98 28.20 -24.10
N ALA A 129 9.06 27.92 -24.84
CA ALA A 129 9.71 28.90 -25.72
C ALA A 129 8.82 29.44 -26.86
N TYR A 130 7.65 28.81 -27.09
CA TYR A 130 6.66 29.20 -28.08
C TYR A 130 5.44 29.89 -27.43
N ASN A 131 5.54 30.31 -26.16
CA ASN A 131 4.48 30.97 -25.37
C ASN A 131 3.22 30.09 -25.16
N ARG A 132 3.33 28.76 -25.37
CA ARG A 132 2.30 27.74 -25.09
C ARG A 132 2.48 27.20 -23.68
N HIS A 133 1.45 26.61 -23.07
CA HIS A 133 1.55 25.98 -21.76
C HIS A 133 0.57 24.81 -21.63
N PHE A 134 0.73 24.02 -20.55
CA PHE A 134 -0.26 23.03 -20.15
C PHE A 134 -1.62 23.69 -19.82
N SER A 135 -2.73 23.03 -20.14
CA SER A 135 -4.09 23.50 -19.84
C SER A 135 -4.77 22.57 -18.84
N SER A 136 -5.31 23.13 -17.75
CA SER A 136 -6.08 22.40 -16.73
C SER A 136 -7.30 21.66 -17.29
N ALA A 137 -7.79 22.01 -18.48
CA ALA A 137 -8.80 21.24 -19.20
C ALA A 137 -8.40 19.76 -19.39
N PHE A 138 -7.10 19.48 -19.56
CA PHE A 138 -6.59 18.10 -19.69
C PHE A 138 -6.67 17.29 -18.38
N TYR A 139 -6.92 17.89 -17.22
CA TYR A 139 -7.23 17.12 -16.00
C TYR A 139 -8.61 16.45 -16.04
N LYS A 140 -9.48 16.80 -16.99
CA LYS A 140 -10.80 16.18 -17.16
C LYS A 140 -10.93 15.47 -18.50
N ARG A 141 -11.71 14.39 -18.53
CA ARG A 141 -12.20 13.75 -19.75
C ARG A 141 -13.72 13.73 -19.75
N LYS A 142 -14.33 13.84 -20.94
CA LYS A 142 -15.77 13.61 -21.12
C LYS A 142 -15.97 12.15 -21.55
N LEU A 143 -16.93 11.49 -20.94
CA LEU A 143 -17.39 10.16 -21.34
C LEU A 143 -18.46 10.30 -22.42
N ASP A 144 -18.77 9.20 -23.12
CA ASP A 144 -19.87 9.14 -24.09
C ASP A 144 -21.25 9.33 -23.42
N SER A 145 -21.34 9.20 -22.08
CA SER A 145 -22.49 9.58 -21.26
C SER A 145 -22.67 11.10 -21.09
N GLY A 146 -21.70 11.91 -21.53
CA GLY A 146 -21.63 13.35 -21.31
C GLY A 146 -21.01 13.76 -19.97
N GLU A 147 -20.75 12.80 -19.06
CA GLU A 147 -20.17 13.07 -17.74
C GLU A 147 -18.70 13.48 -17.81
N GLU A 148 -18.28 14.42 -16.95
CA GLU A 148 -16.87 14.80 -16.77
C GLU A 148 -16.21 13.98 -15.66
N GLN A 149 -15.15 13.25 -16.00
CA GLN A 149 -14.35 12.46 -15.06
C GLN A 149 -12.93 13.04 -14.93
N THR A 150 -12.50 13.31 -13.70
CA THR A 150 -11.14 13.83 -13.41
C THR A 150 -10.09 12.72 -13.50
N ARG A 151 -9.02 12.97 -14.25
CA ARG A 151 -7.83 12.11 -14.38
C ARG A 151 -6.96 12.18 -13.12
N ARG A 152 -7.39 11.52 -12.04
CA ARG A 152 -6.69 11.54 -10.73
C ARG A 152 -5.22 11.08 -10.76
N TRP A 153 -4.81 10.36 -11.79
CA TRP A 153 -3.42 9.91 -12.01
C TRP A 153 -2.54 10.93 -12.74
N PHE A 154 -3.12 12.00 -13.30
CA PHE A 154 -2.43 12.93 -14.18
C PHE A 154 -1.95 14.16 -13.41
N VAL A 155 -0.64 14.39 -13.43
CA VAL A 155 0.08 15.37 -12.60
C VAL A 155 0.94 16.27 -13.50
N TYR A 156 1.03 17.56 -13.17
CA TYR A 156 1.96 18.51 -13.81
C TYR A 156 3.16 18.75 -12.90
N SER A 157 4.36 18.79 -13.48
CA SER A 157 5.62 19.12 -12.82
C SER A 157 5.97 20.57 -13.10
N SER A 158 5.87 21.41 -12.07
CA SER A 158 6.31 22.80 -12.12
C SER A 158 7.85 22.92 -12.22
N SER A 159 8.64 21.94 -11.79
CA SER A 159 10.10 21.98 -11.97
C SER A 159 10.52 21.69 -13.42
N ALA A 160 9.96 20.66 -14.06
CA ALA A 160 10.34 20.24 -15.41
C ALA A 160 9.49 20.85 -16.55
N ASN A 161 8.41 21.56 -16.23
CA ASN A 161 7.36 22.00 -17.16
C ASN A 161 6.82 20.85 -18.03
N LYS A 162 6.49 19.72 -17.39
CA LYS A 162 6.06 18.47 -18.05
C LYS A 162 4.96 17.79 -17.27
N VAL A 163 4.08 17.06 -17.96
CA VAL A 163 3.07 16.20 -17.33
C VAL A 163 3.50 14.75 -17.22
N PHE A 164 3.03 14.09 -16.16
CA PHE A 164 3.36 12.71 -15.80
C PHE A 164 2.09 11.93 -15.46
N CYS A 165 2.17 10.60 -15.57
CA CYS A 165 1.18 9.68 -15.02
C CYS A 165 1.72 9.08 -13.72
N PHE A 166 1.15 9.50 -12.59
CA PHE A 166 1.51 9.09 -11.24
C PHE A 166 1.53 7.57 -11.07
N SER A 167 0.46 6.88 -11.50
CA SER A 167 0.36 5.43 -11.36
C SER A 167 1.39 4.69 -12.23
N CYS A 168 1.57 5.08 -13.49
CA CYS A 168 2.59 4.46 -14.34
C CYS A 168 4.03 4.75 -13.86
N LYS A 169 4.30 5.97 -13.39
CA LYS A 169 5.63 6.38 -12.88
C LYS A 169 6.06 5.57 -11.65
N LEU A 170 5.11 5.08 -10.84
CA LEU A 170 5.35 4.25 -9.66
C LEU A 170 5.29 2.74 -9.94
N PHE A 171 4.35 2.28 -10.77
CA PHE A 171 3.98 0.85 -10.86
C PHE A 171 4.17 0.20 -12.24
N ASP A 172 4.47 0.95 -13.31
CA ASP A 172 4.77 0.35 -14.62
C ASP A 172 6.17 -0.26 -14.62
N LYS A 173 6.24 -1.59 -14.75
CA LYS A 173 7.50 -2.36 -14.79
C LYS A 173 8.23 -2.24 -16.12
N ASN A 174 7.54 -1.84 -17.20
CA ASN A 174 8.08 -1.73 -18.54
C ASN A 174 7.52 -0.47 -19.23
N PRO A 175 7.85 0.74 -18.72
CA PRO A 175 7.26 1.98 -19.21
C PRO A 175 7.60 2.20 -20.69
N LYS A 176 6.56 2.42 -21.51
CA LYS A 176 6.67 2.67 -22.96
C LYS A 176 6.14 4.05 -23.38
N THR A 177 5.53 4.79 -22.47
CA THR A 177 4.91 6.10 -22.76
C THR A 177 5.68 7.23 -22.10
N SER A 178 5.77 8.38 -22.76
CA SER A 178 6.47 9.59 -22.26
C SER A 178 6.06 9.94 -20.83
N LEU A 179 4.74 9.92 -20.56
CA LEU A 179 4.12 10.15 -19.25
C LEU A 179 4.64 9.26 -18.11
N ALA A 180 5.20 8.09 -18.41
CA ALA A 180 5.73 7.15 -17.42
C ALA A 180 7.25 7.28 -17.20
N LEU A 181 8.02 7.67 -18.24
CA LEU A 181 9.48 7.84 -18.14
C LEU A 181 9.87 9.24 -17.64
N GLY A 182 9.91 10.21 -18.58
CA GLY A 182 10.46 11.56 -18.39
C GLY A 182 9.41 12.68 -18.49
N GLY A 183 8.12 12.31 -18.55
CA GLY A 183 7.02 13.24 -18.73
C GLY A 183 6.83 13.67 -20.18
N SER A 184 5.85 14.53 -20.42
CA SER A 184 5.56 15.10 -21.75
C SER A 184 5.27 16.60 -21.68
N ASP A 185 5.78 17.30 -22.68
CA ASP A 185 5.70 18.74 -22.95
C ASP A 185 5.03 19.04 -24.30
N ASP A 186 4.50 18.01 -24.98
CA ASP A 186 3.78 18.17 -26.25
C ASP A 186 2.33 18.57 -26.00
N TRP A 187 2.12 19.84 -25.63
CA TRP A 187 0.81 20.45 -25.44
C TRP A 187 -0.09 20.33 -26.67
N THR A 188 0.51 20.27 -27.86
CA THR A 188 -0.16 20.17 -29.16
C THR A 188 -0.80 18.81 -29.41
N HIS A 189 -0.14 17.71 -29.05
CA HIS A 189 -0.67 16.34 -29.24
C HIS A 189 -1.19 15.70 -27.95
N MET A 190 -1.29 16.47 -26.87
CA MET A 190 -1.65 16.00 -25.53
C MET A 190 -2.95 15.17 -25.49
N SER A 191 -3.98 15.55 -26.26
CA SER A 191 -5.22 14.76 -26.40
C SER A 191 -4.97 13.32 -26.88
N ASN A 192 -4.12 13.16 -27.89
CA ASN A 192 -3.81 11.87 -28.51
C ASN A 192 -2.89 11.03 -27.60
N ILE A 193 -1.96 11.68 -26.91
CA ILE A 193 -1.09 11.06 -25.90
C ILE A 193 -1.94 10.52 -24.75
N LEU A 194 -2.89 11.33 -24.23
CA LEU A 194 -3.81 10.91 -23.18
C LEU A 194 -4.72 9.77 -23.61
N GLN A 195 -5.34 9.85 -24.78
CA GLN A 195 -6.25 8.81 -25.29
C GLN A 195 -5.52 7.46 -25.49
N SER A 196 -4.34 7.48 -26.12
CA SER A 196 -3.56 6.26 -26.33
C SER A 196 -2.97 5.70 -25.02
N HIS A 197 -2.59 6.55 -24.06
CA HIS A 197 -2.16 6.13 -22.73
C HIS A 197 -3.30 5.50 -21.92
N GLU A 198 -4.47 6.15 -21.84
CA GLU A 198 -5.67 5.63 -21.14
C GLU A 198 -6.08 4.24 -21.64
N THR A 199 -6.01 4.00 -22.95
CA THR A 199 -6.33 2.69 -23.56
C THR A 199 -5.24 1.62 -23.39
N SER A 200 -4.07 1.95 -22.85
CA SER A 200 -2.95 1.02 -22.74
C SER A 200 -3.10 0.05 -21.55
N SER A 201 -2.76 -1.22 -21.76
CA SER A 201 -2.79 -2.24 -20.70
C SER A 201 -1.79 -1.97 -19.57
N GLY A 202 -0.66 -1.31 -19.88
CA GLY A 202 0.30 -0.83 -18.89
C GLY A 202 -0.31 0.21 -17.95
N HIS A 203 -1.05 1.18 -18.50
CA HIS A 203 -1.81 2.14 -17.69
C HIS A 203 -2.86 1.45 -16.83
N PHE A 204 -3.69 0.57 -17.41
CA PHE A 204 -4.72 -0.14 -16.64
C PHE A 204 -4.12 -0.95 -15.47
N THR A 205 -3.03 -1.70 -15.72
CA THR A 205 -2.36 -2.49 -14.67
C THR A 205 -1.74 -1.60 -13.59
N ALA A 206 -1.05 -0.52 -13.98
CA ALA A 206 -0.47 0.42 -13.03
C ALA A 206 -1.54 1.15 -12.21
N GLN A 207 -2.67 1.48 -12.83
CA GLN A 207 -3.84 2.10 -12.17
C GLN A 207 -4.49 1.14 -11.17
N GLN A 208 -4.64 -0.14 -11.53
CA GLN A 208 -5.12 -1.18 -10.61
C GLN A 208 -4.16 -1.35 -9.42
N MET A 209 -2.85 -1.49 -9.68
CA MET A 209 -1.82 -1.58 -8.64
C MET A 209 -1.81 -0.36 -7.72
N TRP A 210 -1.99 0.86 -8.24
CA TRP A 210 -2.10 2.06 -7.42
C TRP A 210 -3.35 2.03 -6.51
N THR A 211 -4.53 1.71 -7.04
CA THR A 211 -5.76 1.66 -6.22
C THR A 211 -5.70 0.59 -5.14
N GLU A 212 -5.17 -0.60 -5.45
CA GLU A 212 -4.93 -1.65 -4.47
C GLU A 212 -3.90 -1.21 -3.42
N THR A 213 -2.79 -0.60 -3.85
CA THR A 213 -1.75 -0.12 -2.93
C THR A 213 -2.29 0.97 -2.01
N GLN A 214 -3.10 1.91 -2.50
CA GLN A 214 -3.69 2.97 -1.67
C GLN A 214 -4.74 2.43 -0.68
N LEU A 215 -5.47 1.36 -1.02
CA LEU A 215 -6.35 0.67 -0.07
C LEU A 215 -5.56 -0.07 1.01
N ARG A 216 -4.52 -0.83 0.62
CA ARG A 216 -3.60 -1.51 1.54
C ARG A 216 -2.86 -0.52 2.45
N TRP A 217 -2.47 0.64 1.92
CA TRP A 217 -1.79 1.73 2.64
C TRP A 217 -2.67 2.27 3.76
N LYS A 218 -3.91 2.66 3.45
CA LYS A 218 -4.90 3.13 4.45
C LYS A 218 -5.19 2.08 5.53
N SER A 219 -5.25 0.80 5.15
CA SER A 219 -5.45 -0.30 6.09
C SER A 219 -4.26 -0.45 7.05
N LYS A 220 -3.02 -0.47 6.53
CA LYS A 220 -1.79 -0.47 7.35
C LYS A 220 -1.75 0.73 8.28
N HIS A 221 -1.91 1.95 7.74
CA HIS A 221 -1.85 3.18 8.53
C HIS A 221 -2.86 3.17 9.69
N ALA A 222 -4.09 2.66 9.49
CA ALA A 222 -5.07 2.51 10.57
C ALA A 222 -4.65 1.47 11.63
N ILE A 223 -4.01 0.37 11.23
CA ILE A 223 -3.46 -0.65 12.13
C ILE A 223 -2.29 -0.08 12.93
N ASP A 224 -1.35 0.59 12.27
CA ASP A 224 -0.16 1.18 12.87
C ASP A 224 -0.52 2.33 13.82
N GLN A 225 -1.48 3.18 13.45
CA GLN A 225 -2.05 4.22 14.31
C GLN A 225 -2.70 3.64 15.58
N ASN A 226 -3.43 2.53 15.45
CA ASN A 226 -4.00 1.83 16.61
C ASN A 226 -2.92 1.24 17.53
N TYR A 227 -1.86 0.63 16.98
CA TYR A 227 -0.72 0.17 17.79
C TYR A 227 0.01 1.33 18.49
N GLN A 228 0.27 2.44 17.81
CA GLN A 228 0.86 3.64 18.41
C GLN A 228 -0.02 4.20 19.54
N TYR A 229 -1.35 4.20 19.38
CA TYR A 229 -2.29 4.58 20.44
C TYR A 229 -2.22 3.64 21.65
N LEU A 230 -2.20 2.32 21.44
CA LEU A 230 -2.09 1.32 22.51
C LEU A 230 -0.78 1.46 23.28
N MET A 231 0.37 1.52 22.58
CA MET A 231 1.68 1.74 23.20
C MET A 231 1.75 3.07 23.97
N SER A 232 1.14 4.13 23.43
CA SER A 232 1.08 5.44 24.09
C SER A 232 0.18 5.45 25.33
N ARG A 233 -0.89 4.64 25.33
CA ARG A 233 -1.79 4.43 26.48
C ARG A 233 -1.08 3.65 27.59
N GLU A 234 -0.38 2.58 27.24
CA GLU A 234 0.42 1.79 28.18
C GLU A 234 1.59 2.60 28.76
N ARG A 235 2.30 3.36 27.93
CA ARG A 235 3.35 4.30 28.39
C ARG A 235 2.82 5.31 29.41
N ARG A 236 1.61 5.84 29.21
CA ARG A 236 0.94 6.73 30.18
C ARG A 236 0.49 6.00 31.45
N HIS A 237 -0.02 4.78 31.32
CA HIS A 237 -0.40 3.96 32.48
C HIS A 237 0.82 3.66 33.37
N TRP A 238 1.90 3.15 32.79
CA TRP A 238 3.12 2.80 33.54
C TRP A 238 3.80 4.02 34.15
N ARG A 239 3.82 5.18 33.48
CA ARG A 239 4.26 6.45 34.09
C ARG A 239 3.44 6.79 35.34
N SER A 240 2.11 6.77 35.26
CA SER A 240 1.25 7.07 36.43
C SER A 240 1.33 6.03 37.55
N VAL A 241 1.75 4.79 37.25
CA VAL A 241 2.11 3.81 38.28
C VAL A 241 3.43 4.17 38.95
N MET A 242 4.47 4.53 38.17
CA MET A 242 5.78 4.91 38.72
C MET A 242 5.72 6.22 39.51
N GLU A 243 4.99 7.24 39.04
CA GLU A 243 4.70 8.48 39.77
C GLU A 243 4.14 8.18 41.18
N ARG A 244 3.14 7.29 41.27
CA ARG A 244 2.54 6.91 42.56
C ARG A 244 3.50 6.15 43.46
N LEU A 245 4.33 5.26 42.90
CA LEU A 245 5.34 4.53 43.66
C LEU A 245 6.42 5.47 44.19
N LEU A 246 6.86 6.45 43.39
CA LEU A 246 7.80 7.50 43.80
C LEU A 246 7.23 8.32 44.97
N HIS A 247 5.98 8.77 44.89
CA HIS A 247 5.31 9.51 45.96
C HIS A 247 5.18 8.67 47.25
N ILE A 248 4.92 7.36 47.15
CA ILE A 248 4.86 6.45 48.32
C ILE A 248 6.26 6.29 48.95
N VAL A 249 7.31 6.09 48.13
CA VAL A 249 8.69 5.98 48.62
C VAL A 249 9.15 7.27 49.27
N GLN A 250 8.84 8.44 48.69
CA GLN A 250 9.12 9.75 49.29
C GLN A 250 8.42 9.90 50.64
N PHE A 251 7.12 9.65 50.72
CA PHE A 251 6.36 9.73 51.97
C PHE A 251 6.93 8.82 53.07
N LEU A 252 7.37 7.61 52.72
CA LEU A 252 8.01 6.69 53.65
C LEU A 252 9.43 7.13 54.05
N ALA A 253 10.20 7.73 53.14
CA ALA A 253 11.54 8.26 53.43
C ALA A 253 11.49 9.46 54.38
N GLU A 254 10.56 10.39 54.15
CA GLU A 254 10.27 11.55 55.02
C GLU A 254 9.80 11.08 56.41
N ALA A 255 8.90 10.09 56.47
CA ALA A 255 8.40 9.52 57.72
C ALA A 255 9.44 8.72 58.53
N LEU A 256 10.56 8.30 57.90
CA LEU A 256 11.61 7.49 58.51
C LEU A 256 12.96 8.22 58.66
N GLN A 257 13.05 9.49 58.24
CA GLN A 257 14.28 10.30 58.24
C GLN A 257 15.47 9.62 57.52
N ILE A 258 15.19 9.09 56.31
CA ILE A 258 16.21 8.40 55.49
C ILE A 258 16.73 9.33 54.39
N ASP A 259 17.72 10.16 54.75
CA ASP A 259 18.35 11.19 53.88
C ASP A 259 19.03 10.63 52.60
N PHE A 260 19.10 9.30 52.43
CA PHE A 260 19.88 8.65 51.38
C PHE A 260 19.21 8.65 49.98
N LEU A 261 17.97 9.13 49.85
CA LEU A 261 17.18 9.01 48.61
C LEU A 261 17.08 10.28 47.77
N GLN A 262 17.44 11.46 48.30
CA GLN A 262 17.39 12.72 47.55
C GLN A 262 18.11 12.69 46.18
N PRO A 263 19.33 12.12 46.05
CA PRO A 263 20.04 12.08 44.76
C PRO A 263 19.35 11.24 43.67
N ILE A 264 18.35 10.42 44.01
CA ILE A 264 17.56 9.61 43.07
C ILE A 264 16.29 10.36 42.64
N MET A 265 15.77 11.26 43.49
CA MET A 265 14.59 12.09 43.19
C MET A 265 14.90 13.16 42.14
N ASP A 266 16.13 13.71 42.12
CA ASP A 266 16.56 14.75 41.18
C ASP A 266 16.79 14.25 39.72
N ILE A 267 16.53 12.97 39.43
CA ILE A 267 16.83 12.31 38.15
C ILE A 267 15.56 12.03 37.29
N PHE A 268 14.36 12.19 37.86
CA PHE A 268 13.07 11.82 37.24
C PHE A 268 12.14 13.00 36.93
#